data_AF-A0A5E7YF83-F1
#
_entry.id   AF-A0A5E7YF83-F1
#
_cell.length_a   1.000
_cell.length_b   1.000
_cell.length_c   1.000
_cell.angle_alpha   90.00
_cell.angle_beta   90.00
_cell.angle_gamma   90.00
#
_symmetry.space_group_name_H-M   'P 1'
#
loop_
_entity.id
_entity.type
_entity.pdbx_description
1 polymer ?
#
loop_
_entity_poly.entity_id
_entity_poly.type
_entity_poly.pdbx_seq_one_letter_code
_entity_poly.pdbx_strand_id
1 'polypeptide(L)'
;MSAWYDLVIPCGVPSKERSILDKRTISLPDEHADYIDQKVRSGDYASASEVVRAGLRALQERDRAVEDWLRNQVAPTYDAMLADPSRGIPAKSVFDDIRALHARKTNGSE
;
A
#
# COMPACT_ATOMS: atom_id res chain seq x y z
N MET A 1 -27.02 -3.82 60.00
CA MET A 1 -26.29 -2.54 59.87
C MET A 1 -25.65 -2.56 58.49
N SER A 2 -26.40 -2.36 57.40
CA SER A 2 -27.15 -1.16 56.98
C SER A 2 -26.24 -0.03 56.51
N ALA A 3 -26.21 0.17 55.19
CA ALA A 3 -26.03 1.41 54.40
C ALA A 3 -25.21 1.04 53.13
N TRP A 4 -25.81 0.82 51.96
CA TRP A 4 -26.50 1.79 51.08
C TRP A 4 -25.66 3.05 50.84
N TYR A 5 -25.17 3.19 49.61
CA TYR A 5 -25.05 4.37 48.74
C TYR A 5 -24.16 3.88 47.57
N ASP A 6 -24.72 3.35 46.48
CA ASP A 6 -25.28 4.18 45.39
C ASP A 6 -24.45 5.45 45.14
N LEU A 7 -23.19 5.25 44.72
CA LEU A 7 -22.52 6.28 43.94
C LEU A 7 -22.99 6.16 42.49
N VAL A 8 -24.16 6.75 42.27
CA VAL A 8 -24.59 7.31 40.99
C VAL A 8 -23.39 8.00 40.36
N ILE A 9 -22.82 7.39 39.32
CA ILE A 9 -21.96 8.11 38.37
C ILE A 9 -22.94 8.87 37.48
N PRO A 10 -23.02 10.21 37.57
CA PRO A 10 -23.91 10.97 36.71
C PRO A 10 -23.37 10.92 35.28
N CYS A 11 -24.22 10.40 34.41
CA CYS A 11 -24.47 10.75 33.02
C CYS A 11 -23.32 11.42 32.23
N GLY A 12 -22.94 10.78 31.13
CA GLY A 12 -22.50 11.47 29.92
C GLY A 12 -21.03 11.30 29.57
N VAL A 13 -20.60 10.07 29.25
CA VAL A 13 -19.59 9.97 28.18
C VAL A 13 -20.26 10.52 26.92
N PRO A 14 -19.71 11.56 26.26
CA PRO A 14 -20.18 11.89 24.93
C PRO A 14 -19.88 10.65 24.09
N SER A 15 -20.91 9.86 23.81
CA SER A 15 -20.86 8.90 22.71
C SER A 15 -20.61 9.74 21.48
N LYS A 16 -19.33 9.88 21.13
CA LYS A 16 -18.90 10.34 19.81
C LYS A 16 -19.59 9.37 18.87
N GLU A 17 -20.75 9.79 18.38
CA GLU A 17 -21.49 9.14 17.32
C GLU A 17 -20.43 8.88 16.27
N ARG A 18 -20.05 7.61 16.10
CA ARG A 18 -19.02 7.24 15.12
C ARG A 18 -19.66 7.55 13.79
N SER A 19 -19.44 8.77 13.31
CA SER A 19 -19.68 9.12 11.94
C SER A 19 -18.93 8.09 11.13
N ILE A 20 -19.66 7.34 10.33
CA ILE A 20 -19.13 6.32 9.42
C ILE A 20 -18.15 6.95 8.41
N LEU A 21 -18.13 8.29 8.31
CA LEU A 21 -17.26 9.06 7.45
C LEU A 21 -16.73 10.32 8.17
N ASP A 22 -15.41 10.46 8.23
CA ASP A 22 -14.74 11.69 8.67
C ASP A 22 -14.47 12.61 7.47
N LYS A 23 -15.08 13.80 7.44
CA LYS A 23 -14.83 14.79 6.37
C LYS A 23 -13.50 15.51 6.60
N ARG A 24 -12.75 15.73 5.52
CA ARG A 24 -11.50 16.51 5.50
C ARG A 24 -11.50 17.42 4.28
N THR A 25 -11.05 18.66 4.46
CA THR A 25 -10.84 19.63 3.37
C THR A 25 -9.36 19.62 3.01
N ILE A 26 -9.07 19.51 1.72
CA ILE A 26 -7.71 19.50 1.18
C ILE A 26 -7.62 20.50 0.03
N SER A 27 -6.45 21.11 -0.14
CA SER A 27 -6.15 21.94 -1.30
C SER A 27 -5.51 21.07 -2.37
N LEU A 28 -6.02 21.13 -3.59
CA LEU A 28 -5.47 20.43 -4.76
C LEU A 28 -5.00 21.47 -5.78
N PRO A 29 -3.89 21.21 -6.49
CA PRO A 29 -3.56 21.90 -7.72
C PRO A 29 -4.67 21.73 -8.77
N ASP A 30 -4.84 22.74 -9.64
CA ASP A 30 -5.89 22.76 -10.66
C ASP A 30 -5.90 21.50 -11.53
N GLU A 31 -4.71 21.04 -11.95
CA GLU A 31 -4.55 19.81 -12.75
C GLU A 31 -5.21 18.58 -12.10
N HIS A 32 -5.08 18.42 -10.78
CA HIS A 32 -5.66 17.28 -10.06
C HIS A 32 -7.16 17.43 -9.88
N ALA A 33 -7.64 18.67 -9.68
CA ALA A 33 -9.08 18.94 -9.60
C ALA A 33 -9.75 18.65 -10.95
N ASP A 34 -9.16 19.13 -12.05
CA ASP A 34 -9.62 18.88 -13.41
C ASP A 34 -9.69 17.38 -13.74
N TYR A 35 -8.68 16.62 -13.31
CA TYR A 35 -8.68 15.17 -13.47
C TYR A 35 -9.84 14.49 -12.72
N ILE A 36 -10.10 14.91 -11.46
CA ILE A 36 -11.23 14.39 -10.68
C ILE A 36 -12.56 14.73 -11.39
N ASP A 37 -12.71 15.97 -11.85
CA ASP A 37 -13.91 16.42 -12.53
C ASP A 37 -14.13 15.68 -13.85
N GLN A 38 -13.07 15.40 -14.61
CA GLN A 38 -13.14 14.59 -15.82
C GLN A 38 -13.63 13.18 -15.52
N LYS A 39 -13.16 12.57 -14.42
CA LYS A 39 -13.56 11.23 -13.99
C LYS A 39 -15.02 11.14 -13.53
N VAL A 40 -15.53 12.20 -12.92
CA VAL A 40 -16.97 12.27 -12.59
C VAL A 40 -17.80 12.51 -13.86
N ARG A 41 -17.34 13.42 -14.74
CA ARG A 41 -18.04 13.77 -15.97
C ARG A 41 -18.12 12.62 -16.98
N SER A 42 -17.12 11.75 -17.03
CA SER A 42 -17.15 10.55 -17.87
C SER A 42 -18.15 9.51 -17.38
N GLY A 43 -18.61 9.62 -16.12
CA GLY A 43 -19.45 8.63 -15.47
C GLY A 43 -18.68 7.45 -14.87
N ASP A 44 -17.34 7.47 -14.89
CA ASP A 44 -16.51 6.43 -14.24
C ASP A 44 -16.77 6.40 -12.73
N TYR A 45 -17.11 7.55 -12.14
CA TYR A 45 -17.37 7.72 -10.71
C TYR A 45 -18.57 8.63 -10.47
N ALA A 46 -19.35 8.35 -9.43
CA ALA A 46 -20.53 9.14 -9.10
C ALA A 46 -20.20 10.48 -8.41
N SER A 47 -19.01 10.62 -7.82
CA SER A 47 -18.60 11.85 -7.14
C SER A 47 -17.09 11.96 -6.93
N ALA A 48 -16.61 13.18 -6.68
CA ALA A 48 -15.21 13.44 -6.31
C ALA A 48 -14.76 12.64 -5.08
N SER A 49 -15.63 12.50 -4.08
CA SER A 49 -15.34 11.70 -2.88
C SER A 49 -15.14 10.22 -3.20
N GLU A 50 -15.78 9.70 -4.25
CA GLU A 50 -15.58 8.32 -4.69
C GLU A 50 -14.25 8.14 -5.41
N VAL A 51 -13.87 9.08 -6.28
CA VAL A 51 -12.56 9.12 -6.94
C VAL A 51 -11.45 9.10 -5.88
N VAL A 52 -11.55 9.94 -4.86
CA VAL A 52 -10.55 10.01 -3.78
C VAL A 52 -10.50 8.70 -2.99
N ARG A 53 -11.65 8.09 -2.64
CA ARG A 53 -11.65 6.79 -1.94
C ARG A 53 -11.05 5.68 -2.80
N ALA A 54 -11.33 5.66 -4.11
CA ALA A 54 -10.74 4.70 -5.02
C ALA A 54 -9.22 4.87 -5.12
N GLY A 55 -8.75 6.11 -5.25
CA GLY A 55 -7.32 6.44 -5.24
C GLY A 55 -6.62 6.01 -3.94
N LEU A 56 -7.24 6.26 -2.78
CA LEU A 56 -6.69 5.83 -1.49
C LEU A 56 -6.59 4.31 -1.35
N ARG A 57 -7.59 3.55 -1.85
CA ARG A 57 -7.52 2.09 -1.86
C ARG A 57 -6.39 1.58 -2.75
N ALA A 58 -6.24 2.14 -3.95
CA ALA A 58 -5.16 1.78 -4.86
C ALA A 58 -3.77 2.07 -4.26
N LEU A 59 -3.63 3.21 -3.57
CA LEU A 59 -2.40 3.54 -2.86
C LEU A 59 -2.11 2.53 -1.74
N GLN A 60 -3.10 2.22 -0.90
CA GLN A 60 -2.95 1.23 0.18
C GLN A 60 -2.60 -0.16 -0.33
N GLU A 61 -3.19 -0.59 -1.44
CA GLU A 61 -2.89 -1.88 -2.05
C GLU A 61 -1.44 -1.95 -2.54
N ARG A 62 -0.99 -0.89 -3.24
CA ARG A 62 0.41 -0.77 -3.67
C ARG A 62 1.36 -0.78 -2.48
N ASP A 63 1.08 0.00 -1.44
CA ASP A 63 1.94 0.10 -0.25
C ASP A 63 2.02 -1.25 0.47
N ARG A 64 0.88 -1.94 0.65
CA ARG A 64 0.87 -3.29 1.24
C ARG A 64 1.67 -4.28 0.42
N ALA A 65 1.53 -4.29 -0.91
CA ALA A 65 2.28 -5.19 -1.75
C ALA A 65 3.81 -4.98 -1.63
N VAL A 66 4.24 -3.72 -1.56
CA VAL A 66 5.66 -3.38 -1.35
C VAL A 66 6.12 -3.83 0.04
N GLU A 67 5.37 -3.50 1.09
CA GLU A 67 5.69 -3.88 2.46
C GLU A 67 5.75 -5.40 2.65
N ASP A 68 4.81 -6.13 2.06
CA ASP A 68 4.77 -7.59 2.13
C ASP A 68 5.95 -8.21 1.38
N TRP A 69 6.33 -7.66 0.23
CA TRP A 69 7.53 -8.09 -0.50
C TRP A 69 8.80 -7.83 0.32
N LEU A 70 8.94 -6.64 0.91
CA LEU A 70 10.09 -6.28 1.75
C LEU A 70 10.21 -7.22 2.96
N ARG A 71 9.11 -7.45 3.68
CA ARG A 71 9.10 -8.29 4.88
C ARG A 71 9.30 -9.77 4.57
N ASN A 72 8.66 -10.28 3.53
CA ASN A 72 8.58 -11.73 3.32
C ASN A 72 9.60 -12.27 2.32
N GLN A 73 10.20 -11.41 1.49
CA GLN A 73 11.20 -11.83 0.51
C GLN A 73 12.56 -11.19 0.77
N VAL A 74 12.61 -9.86 0.90
CA VAL A 74 13.89 -9.15 0.99
C VAL A 74 14.59 -9.42 2.32
N ALA A 75 13.92 -9.20 3.45
CA ALA A 75 14.53 -9.41 4.76
C ALA A 75 15.03 -10.86 4.97
N PRO A 76 14.24 -11.93 4.66
CA PRO A 76 14.72 -13.30 4.80
C PRO A 76 15.88 -13.63 3.86
N THR A 77 15.87 -13.09 2.63
CA THR A 77 16.97 -13.29 1.68
C THR A 77 18.26 -12.66 2.20
N TYR A 78 18.16 -11.45 2.77
CA TYR A 78 19.28 -10.75 3.36
C TYR A 78 19.84 -11.48 4.59
N ASP A 79 18.97 -11.87 5.53
CA ASP A 79 19.37 -12.60 6.73
C ASP A 79 20.07 -13.92 6.37
N ALA A 80 19.55 -14.61 5.35
CA ALA A 80 20.11 -15.88 4.93
C ALA A 80 21.40 -15.72 4.08
N MET A 81 21.67 -14.53 3.54
CA MET A 81 22.97 -14.17 2.95
C MET A 81 24.00 -13.80 4.00
N LEU A 82 23.58 -13.10 5.06
CA LEU A 82 24.45 -12.84 6.21
C LEU A 82 24.84 -14.14 6.92
N ALA A 83 23.90 -15.08 7.09
CA ALA A 83 24.14 -16.36 7.75
C ALA A 83 25.02 -17.31 6.92
N ASP A 84 24.86 -17.32 5.59
CA ASP A 84 25.67 -18.12 4.67
C ASP A 84 26.09 -17.31 3.44
N PRO A 85 27.26 -16.65 3.48
CA PRO A 85 27.77 -15.89 2.33
C PRO A 85 28.12 -16.75 1.11
N SER A 86 28.32 -18.07 1.29
CA SER A 86 28.74 -18.96 0.20
C SER A 86 27.64 -19.23 -0.83
N ARG A 87 26.39 -18.92 -0.49
CA ARG A 87 25.24 -18.95 -1.41
C ARG A 87 25.29 -17.93 -2.54
N GLY A 88 26.17 -16.92 -2.43
CA GLY A 88 26.31 -15.86 -3.42
C GLY A 88 26.88 -16.38 -4.73
N ILE A 89 26.32 -15.96 -5.85
CA ILE A 89 26.88 -16.26 -7.18
C ILE A 89 27.84 -15.13 -7.54
N PRO A 90 29.08 -15.43 -7.98
CA PRO A 90 30.01 -14.41 -8.46
C PRO A 90 29.40 -13.64 -9.63
N ALA A 91 29.49 -12.30 -9.59
CA ALA A 91 28.90 -11.43 -10.61
C ALA A 91 29.34 -11.79 -12.04
N LYS A 92 30.61 -12.19 -12.22
CA LYS A 92 31.14 -12.65 -13.51
C LYS A 92 30.32 -13.82 -14.07
N SER A 93 30.07 -14.85 -13.26
CA SER A 93 29.29 -16.03 -13.67
C SER A 93 27.87 -15.64 -14.08
N VAL A 94 27.22 -14.76 -13.31
CA VAL A 94 25.88 -14.24 -13.65
C VAL A 94 25.87 -13.57 -15.03
N PHE A 95 26.84 -12.68 -15.30
CA PHE A 95 26.90 -11.99 -16.59
C PHE A 95 27.29 -12.92 -17.74
N ASP A 96 28.16 -13.90 -17.50
CA ASP A 96 28.53 -14.90 -18.50
C ASP A 96 27.29 -15.74 -18.89
N ASP A 97 26.50 -16.17 -17.91
CA ASP A 97 25.26 -16.94 -18.13
C ASP A 97 24.19 -16.12 -18.88
N ILE A 98 23.99 -14.85 -18.50
CA ILE A 98 23.06 -13.94 -19.18
C ILE A 98 23.47 -13.75 -20.64
N ARG A 99 24.76 -13.49 -20.91
CA ARG A 99 25.26 -13.32 -22.29
C ARG A 99 25.08 -14.60 -23.12
N ALA A 100 25.34 -15.77 -22.54
CA ALA A 100 25.13 -17.05 -23.21
C ALA A 100 23.64 -17.30 -23.53
N LEU A 101 22.73 -16.93 -22.63
CA LEU A 101 21.28 -17.00 -22.87
C LEU A 101 20.86 -16.08 -24.02
N HIS A 102 21.36 -14.85 -24.04
CA HIS A 102 21.07 -13.90 -25.13
C HIS A 102 21.58 -14.39 -26.48
N ALA A 103 22.82 -14.88 -26.55
CA ALA A 103 23.40 -15.43 -27.78
C ALA A 103 22.58 -16.61 -28.34
N ARG A 104 22.08 -17.50 -27.47
CA ARG A 104 21.16 -18.58 -27.87
C ARG A 104 19.85 -18.06 -28.45
N LYS A 105 19.30 -16.98 -27.87
CA LYS A 105 18.02 -16.41 -28.31
C LYS A 105 18.16 -15.67 -29.64
N THR A 106 19.27 -15.00 -29.88
CA THR A 106 19.54 -14.30 -31.15
C THR A 106 19.88 -15.26 -32.29
N ASN A 107 20.50 -16.41 -32.00
CA ASN A 107 20.86 -17.41 -33.00
C ASN A 107 19.70 -18.36 -33.38
N GLY A 108 18.56 -18.27 -32.69
CA GLY A 108 17.35 -19.07 -32.95
C GLY A 108 16.21 -18.30 -33.62
N SER A 109 16.47 -17.06 -34.07
CA SER A 109 15.54 -16.19 -34.78
C SER A 109 15.92 -15.97 -36.26
N GLU A 110 16.63 -16.93 -36.84
CA GLU A 110 16.96 -17.02 -38.28
C GLU A 110 16.40 -18.32 -38.86
#